data_AF-A0A8D8Q8Y2-F1
#
_entry.id   AF-A0A8D8Q8Y2-F1
#
_cell.length_a   1.000
_cell.length_b   1.000
_cell.length_c   1.000
_cell.angle_alpha   90.00
_cell.angle_beta   90.00
_cell.angle_gamma   90.00
#
_symmetry.space_group_name_H-M   'P 1'
#
loop_
_entity.id
_entity.type
_entity.pdbx_description
1 polymer ?
#
loop_
_entity_poly.entity_id
_entity_poly.type
_entity_poly.pdbx_seq_one_letter_code
_entity_poly.pdbx_strand_id
1 'polypeptide(L)'
;MIGLADGVGLYTFLVSIALFSFVFYAHLYLIFFLDFHRFFFFVPELVVCQYCQCELPKVTEVLTDHCKFCKIPKRLNSRYTFVCLFCEFHTNHKNDMRNHLRIEIGDKPFSCELCPYTATKKQHLSSHMMRIHKSSVKVKVSKY
;
A
#
# COMPACT_ATOMS: atom_id res chain seq x y z
N MET A 1 -52.00 0.30 -51.10
CA MET A 1 -51.64 1.52 -50.34
C MET A 1 -50.54 1.14 -49.38
N ILE A 2 -49.29 1.50 -49.70
CA ILE A 2 -48.11 1.15 -48.91
C ILE A 2 -47.95 2.29 -47.90
N GLY A 3 -48.13 1.98 -46.62
CA GLY A 3 -48.04 2.97 -45.52
C GLY A 3 -46.63 3.54 -45.45
N LEU A 4 -46.55 4.87 -45.44
CA LEU A 4 -45.33 5.60 -45.12
C LEU A 4 -44.94 5.21 -43.70
N ALA A 5 -43.80 4.55 -43.53
CA ALA A 5 -43.21 4.39 -42.21
C ALA A 5 -42.86 5.80 -41.70
N ASP A 6 -43.55 6.24 -40.65
CA ASP A 6 -43.40 7.57 -40.08
C ASP A 6 -41.92 7.80 -39.75
N GLY A 7 -41.27 8.77 -40.42
CA GLY A 7 -39.84 9.07 -40.25
C GLY A 7 -39.43 9.39 -38.80
N VAL A 8 -40.42 9.70 -37.96
CA VAL A 8 -40.31 9.88 -36.51
C VAL A 8 -39.91 8.58 -35.79
N GLY A 9 -40.36 7.42 -36.26
CA GLY A 9 -40.03 6.11 -35.68
C GLY A 9 -38.58 5.68 -35.96
N LEU A 10 -38.10 5.91 -37.18
CA LEU A 10 -36.70 5.65 -37.53
C LEU A 10 -35.76 6.62 -36.81
N TYR A 11 -36.15 7.90 -36.72
CA TYR A 11 -35.38 8.90 -35.99
C TYR A 11 -35.29 8.59 -34.49
N THR A 12 -36.40 8.25 -33.84
CA THR A 12 -36.39 7.86 -32.41
C THR A 12 -35.60 6.58 -32.16
N PHE A 13 -35.66 5.60 -33.07
CA PHE A 13 -34.86 4.38 -33.00
C PHE A 13 -33.35 4.65 -33.14
N LEU A 14 -32.95 5.47 -34.12
CA LEU A 14 -31.55 5.85 -34.34
C LEU A 14 -30.99 6.69 -33.18
N VAL A 15 -31.77 7.63 -32.64
CA VAL A 15 -31.40 8.41 -31.44
C VAL A 15 -31.22 7.49 -30.24
N SER A 16 -32.09 6.50 -30.06
CA SER A 16 -31.97 5.51 -28.97
C SER A 16 -30.67 4.71 -29.08
N ILE A 17 -30.35 4.16 -30.27
CA ILE A 17 -29.10 3.42 -30.52
C ILE A 17 -27.86 4.29 -30.26
N ALA A 18 -27.89 5.55 -30.72
CA ALA A 18 -26.78 6.48 -30.52
C ALA A 18 -26.57 6.79 -29.03
N LEU A 19 -27.65 7.00 -28.26
CA LEU A 19 -27.57 7.22 -26.81
C LEU A 19 -27.06 5.98 -26.07
N PHE A 20 -27.52 4.78 -26.42
CA PHE A 20 -27.00 3.53 -25.83
C PHE A 20 -25.51 3.32 -26.13
N SER A 21 -25.08 3.61 -27.37
CA SER A 21 -23.66 3.51 -27.77
C SER A 21 -22.78 4.52 -27.04
N PHE A 22 -23.26 5.75 -26.84
CA PHE A 22 -22.56 6.80 -26.09
C PHE A 22 -22.45 6.44 -24.59
N VAL A 23 -23.54 5.96 -23.99
CA VAL A 23 -23.55 5.51 -22.58
C VAL A 23 -22.61 4.32 -22.40
N PHE A 24 -22.59 3.36 -23.33
CA PHE A 24 -21.67 2.22 -23.27
C PHE A 24 -20.20 2.64 -23.39
N TYR A 25 -19.86 3.55 -24.32
CA TYR A 25 -18.50 4.07 -24.46
C TYR A 25 -18.06 4.91 -23.26
N ALA A 26 -18.96 5.73 -22.70
CA ALA A 26 -18.70 6.49 -21.49
C ALA A 26 -18.48 5.55 -20.29
N HIS A 27 -19.28 4.49 -20.16
CA HIS A 27 -19.14 3.51 -19.09
C HIS A 27 -17.86 2.68 -19.23
N LEU A 28 -17.47 2.29 -20.46
CA LEU A 28 -16.19 1.63 -20.73
C LEU A 28 -15.00 2.56 -20.46
N TYR A 29 -15.06 3.83 -20.87
CA TYR A 29 -14.02 4.82 -20.59
C TYR A 29 -13.91 5.09 -19.09
N LEU A 30 -15.02 5.16 -18.36
CA LEU A 30 -15.05 5.37 -16.91
C LEU A 30 -14.56 4.12 -16.16
N ILE A 31 -14.86 2.90 -16.62
CA ILE A 31 -14.23 1.66 -16.13
C ILE A 31 -12.72 1.72 -16.40
N PHE A 32 -12.29 2.04 -17.61
CA PHE A 32 -10.87 2.14 -17.96
C PHE A 32 -10.16 3.23 -17.15
N PHE A 33 -10.81 4.36 -16.89
CA PHE A 33 -10.30 5.48 -16.10
C PHE A 33 -10.29 5.14 -14.59
N LEU A 34 -11.27 4.40 -14.08
CA LEU A 34 -11.28 3.89 -12.71
C LEU A 34 -10.23 2.80 -12.50
N ASP A 35 -10.04 1.90 -13.45
CA ASP A 35 -8.96 0.90 -13.43
C ASP A 35 -7.59 1.55 -13.60
N PHE A 36 -7.46 2.58 -14.46
CA PHE A 36 -6.23 3.35 -14.62
C PHE A 36 -5.92 4.18 -13.38
N HIS A 37 -6.92 4.79 -12.73
CA HIS A 37 -6.74 5.45 -11.43
C HIS A 37 -6.41 4.43 -10.34
N ARG A 38 -7.01 3.25 -10.35
CA ARG A 38 -6.67 2.16 -9.42
C ARG A 38 -5.25 1.60 -9.65
N PHE A 39 -4.72 1.71 -10.87
CA PHE A 39 -3.35 1.38 -11.24
C PHE A 39 -2.36 2.52 -10.90
N PHE A 40 -2.79 3.77 -11.02
CA PHE A 40 -1.97 4.97 -10.83
C PHE A 40 -1.98 5.52 -9.40
N PHE A 41 -2.99 5.21 -8.58
CA PHE A 41 -3.03 5.55 -7.14
C PHE A 41 -2.18 4.62 -6.27
N PHE A 42 -1.51 3.64 -6.89
CA PHE A 42 -0.41 2.91 -6.29
C PHE A 42 0.90 3.67 -6.56
N VAL A 43 0.96 4.97 -6.22
CA VAL A 43 2.26 5.63 -6.05
C VAL A 43 2.74 5.17 -4.67
N PRO A 44 3.63 4.17 -4.57
CA PRO A 44 4.19 3.84 -3.27
C PRO A 44 4.86 5.11 -2.74
N GLU A 45 4.56 5.52 -1.51
CA GLU A 45 5.38 6.52 -0.85
C GLU A 45 6.83 6.05 -0.97
N LEU A 46 7.67 6.85 -1.64
CA LEU A 46 9.08 6.51 -1.87
C LEU A 46 9.90 7.09 -0.73
N VAL A 47 10.95 6.37 -0.34
CA VAL A 47 11.96 6.83 0.60
C VAL A 47 13.33 6.78 -0.07
N VAL A 48 14.18 7.75 0.25
CA VAL A 48 15.51 7.86 -0.34
C VAL A 48 16.55 7.43 0.69
N CYS A 49 17.46 6.53 0.29
CA CYS A 49 18.58 6.16 1.13
C CYS A 49 19.61 7.29 1.23
N GLN A 50 19.97 7.71 2.44
CA GLN A 50 20.92 8.81 2.65
C GLN A 50 22.33 8.55 2.10
N TYR A 51 22.70 7.27 1.87
CA TYR A 51 24.04 6.91 1.42
C TYR A 51 24.14 6.72 -0.09
N CYS A 52 23.19 5.99 -0.69
CA CYS A 52 23.24 5.62 -2.11
C CYS A 52 22.25 6.33 -3.00
N GLN A 53 21.37 7.14 -2.41
CA GLN A 53 20.35 7.91 -3.13
C GLN A 53 19.39 7.05 -3.97
N CYS A 54 19.34 5.73 -3.74
CA CYS A 54 18.31 4.88 -4.33
C CYS A 54 16.94 5.23 -3.73
N GLU A 55 15.95 5.32 -4.62
CA GLU A 55 14.54 5.42 -4.27
C GLU A 55 13.98 4.02 -4.00
N LEU A 56 13.35 3.86 -2.85
CA LEU A 56 12.82 2.59 -2.38
C LEU A 56 11.35 2.75 -2.01
N PRO A 57 10.49 1.77 -2.30
CA PRO A 57 9.13 1.74 -1.76
C PRO A 57 9.16 1.77 -0.21
N LYS A 58 8.26 2.54 0.41
CA LYS A 58 8.05 2.60 1.87
C LYS A 58 7.40 1.30 2.39
N VAL A 59 8.12 0.19 2.22
CA VAL A 59 7.72 -1.15 2.64
C VAL A 59 8.84 -1.72 3.50
N THR A 60 8.53 -2.07 4.75
CA THR A 60 9.55 -2.45 5.74
C THR A 60 10.43 -3.63 5.32
N GLU A 61 9.90 -4.62 4.58
CA GLU A 61 10.70 -5.73 4.06
C GLU A 61 11.75 -5.25 3.04
N VAL A 62 11.35 -4.42 2.08
CA VAL A 62 12.25 -3.89 1.03
C VAL A 62 13.36 -3.06 1.65
N LEU A 63 13.00 -2.19 2.60
CA LEU A 63 13.96 -1.35 3.32
C LEU A 63 14.93 -2.19 4.17
N THR A 64 14.44 -3.24 4.83
CA THR A 64 15.30 -4.11 5.66
C THR A 64 16.35 -4.83 4.82
N ASP A 65 15.97 -5.29 3.64
CA ASP A 65 16.91 -5.95 2.74
C ASP A 65 17.91 -4.94 2.15
N HIS A 66 17.47 -3.72 1.81
CA HIS A 66 18.38 -2.65 1.42
C HIS A 66 19.41 -2.33 2.52
N CYS A 67 18.99 -2.20 3.78
CA CYS A 67 19.88 -1.96 4.93
C CYS A 67 20.99 -3.02 5.08
N LYS A 68 20.76 -4.25 4.58
CA LYS A 68 21.75 -5.33 4.60
C LYS A 68 22.74 -5.20 3.43
N PHE A 69 22.23 -4.95 2.23
CA PHE A 69 23.00 -5.07 0.99
C PHE A 69 23.58 -3.75 0.46
N CYS A 70 23.18 -2.60 1.03
CA CYS A 70 23.77 -1.33 0.65
C CYS A 70 25.30 -1.37 0.85
N LYS A 71 26.04 -1.02 -0.21
CA LYS A 71 27.51 -1.13 -0.25
C LYS A 71 28.22 0.14 0.23
N ILE A 72 27.48 1.25 0.32
CA ILE A 72 28.03 2.58 0.62
C ILE A 72 28.24 2.85 2.11
N PRO A 73 27.30 2.51 3.03
CA PRO A 73 27.52 2.78 4.44
C PRO A 73 28.71 2.00 4.98
N LYS A 74 29.55 2.67 5.78
CA LYS A 74 30.67 2.04 6.48
C LYS A 74 30.13 1.13 7.58
N ARG A 75 30.38 -0.17 7.48
CA ARG A 75 30.07 -1.12 8.55
C ARG A 75 31.18 -1.02 9.60
N LEU A 76 30.84 -0.55 10.81
CA LEU A 76 31.79 -0.38 11.92
C LEU A 76 32.55 -1.67 12.25
N ASN A 77 31.93 -2.84 12.06
CA ASN A 77 32.53 -4.16 12.26
C ASN A 77 31.81 -5.25 11.46
N SER A 78 32.46 -6.40 11.18
CA SER A 78 31.84 -7.57 10.51
C SER A 78 30.66 -8.18 11.28
N ARG A 79 30.46 -7.78 12.55
CA ARG A 79 29.31 -8.20 13.36
C ARG A 79 28.03 -7.47 12.95
N TYR A 80 28.10 -6.19 12.55
CA TYR A 80 26.94 -5.41 12.18
C TYR A 80 26.68 -5.51 10.68
N THR A 81 25.65 -6.28 10.33
CA THR A 81 25.30 -6.58 8.94
C THR A 81 24.24 -5.64 8.38
N PHE A 82 23.43 -5.02 9.24
CA PHE A 82 22.38 -4.07 8.86
C PHE A 82 22.76 -2.66 9.32
N VAL A 83 22.72 -1.70 8.38
CA VAL A 83 22.89 -0.26 8.66
C VAL A 83 21.64 0.48 8.19
N CYS A 84 21.05 1.31 9.05
CA CYS A 84 19.83 2.03 8.74
C CYS A 84 20.07 3.06 7.63
N LEU A 85 19.14 3.17 6.69
CA LEU A 85 19.22 4.11 5.57
C LEU A 85 18.81 5.56 5.91
N PHE A 86 18.32 5.82 7.13
CA PHE A 86 17.91 7.13 7.63
C PHE A 86 18.81 7.71 8.72
N CYS A 87 19.47 6.85 9.52
CA CYS A 87 20.26 7.26 10.69
C CYS A 87 21.45 6.33 10.92
N GLU A 88 22.25 6.60 11.96
CA GLU A 88 23.48 5.84 12.29
C GLU A 88 23.22 4.50 13.02
N PHE A 89 21.95 4.10 13.16
CA PHE A 89 21.58 2.85 13.82
C PHE A 89 22.09 1.63 13.03
N HIS A 90 22.71 0.69 13.74
CA HIS A 90 23.25 -0.53 13.18
C HIS A 90 22.98 -1.74 14.08
N THR A 91 22.73 -2.90 13.48
CA THR A 91 22.45 -4.15 14.20
C THR A 91 22.91 -5.36 13.39
N ASN A 92 23.09 -6.47 14.08
CA ASN A 92 23.36 -7.80 13.51
C ASN A 92 22.08 -8.63 13.31
N HIS A 93 20.94 -8.18 13.84
CA HIS A 93 19.68 -8.92 13.82
C HIS A 93 18.66 -8.29 12.86
N LYS A 94 18.16 -9.09 11.90
CA LYS A 94 17.14 -8.64 10.93
C LYS A 94 15.88 -8.09 11.60
N ASN A 95 15.43 -8.73 12.68
CA ASN A 95 14.19 -8.34 13.36
C ASN A 95 14.31 -6.98 14.07
N ASP A 96 15.49 -6.65 14.58
CA ASP A 96 15.74 -5.36 15.23
C ASP A 96 15.76 -4.24 14.19
N MET A 97 16.43 -4.45 13.04
CA MET A 97 16.40 -3.50 11.93
C MET A 97 14.97 -3.30 11.40
N ARG A 98 14.22 -4.38 11.20
CA ARG A 98 12.82 -4.31 10.76
C ARG A 98 11.95 -3.49 11.72
N ASN A 99 12.08 -3.75 13.02
CA ASN A 99 11.32 -3.00 14.04
C ASN A 99 11.76 -1.54 14.15
N HIS A 100 13.05 -1.26 13.96
CA HIS A 100 13.57 0.10 13.90
C HIS A 100 12.98 0.86 12.71
N LEU A 101 13.02 0.29 11.51
CA LEU A 101 12.45 0.89 10.30
C LEU A 101 10.95 1.16 10.43
N ARG A 102 10.18 0.29 11.11
CA ARG A 102 8.76 0.54 11.41
C ARG A 102 8.53 1.84 12.16
N ILE A 103 9.41 2.16 13.10
CA ILE A 103 9.31 3.38 13.89
C ILE A 103 9.64 4.59 13.02
N GLU A 104 10.75 4.52 12.26
CA GLU A 104 11.18 5.59 11.35
C GLU A 104 10.12 5.96 10.32
N ILE A 105 9.47 4.96 9.68
CA ILE A 105 8.48 5.21 8.63
C ILE A 105 7.03 5.30 9.15
N GLY A 106 6.82 5.07 10.46
CA GLY A 106 5.50 5.07 11.08
C GLY A 106 4.61 3.85 10.80
N ASP A 107 5.18 2.73 10.33
CA ASP A 107 4.44 1.49 10.02
C ASP A 107 3.97 0.78 11.29
N LYS A 108 2.64 0.60 11.42
CA LYS A 108 1.95 -0.03 12.56
C LYS A 108 1.08 -1.21 12.11
N PRO A 109 1.69 -2.37 11.77
CA PRO A 109 0.99 -3.47 11.13
C PRO A 109 0.16 -4.34 12.08
N PHE A 110 0.08 -3.99 13.36
CA PHE A 110 -0.67 -4.75 14.36
C PHE A 110 -1.84 -3.92 14.85
N SER A 111 -3.04 -4.20 14.35
CA SER A 111 -4.28 -3.53 14.77
C SER A 111 -5.06 -4.37 15.78
N CYS A 112 -5.75 -3.69 16.67
CA CYS A 112 -6.76 -4.28 17.55
C CYS A 112 -8.07 -4.49 16.75
N GLU A 113 -8.71 -5.64 16.91
CA GLU A 113 -10.01 -5.92 16.27
C GLU A 113 -11.19 -5.30 17.05
N LEU A 114 -10.98 -4.89 18.30
CA LEU A 114 -12.02 -4.39 19.20
C LEU A 114 -12.00 -2.87 19.38
N CYS A 115 -10.93 -2.19 18.97
CA CYS A 115 -10.80 -0.75 19.09
C CYS A 115 -9.78 -0.20 18.06
N PRO A 116 -9.67 1.12 17.84
CA PRO A 116 -8.79 1.68 16.82
C PRO A 116 -7.29 1.67 17.19
N TYR A 117 -6.90 0.97 18.26
CA TYR A 117 -5.51 0.90 18.69
C TYR A 117 -4.65 0.13 17.68
N THR A 118 -3.49 0.70 17.33
CA THR A 118 -2.48 0.07 16.48
C THR A 118 -1.11 0.09 17.13
N ALA A 119 -0.30 -0.91 16.81
CA ALA A 119 1.02 -1.11 17.40
C ALA A 119 2.06 -1.46 16.32
N THR A 120 3.32 -1.07 16.59
CA THR A 120 4.49 -1.40 15.76
C THR A 120 5.04 -2.81 16.04
N LYS A 121 4.75 -3.37 17.23
CA LYS A 121 5.21 -4.70 17.68
C LYS A 121 4.06 -5.56 18.20
N LYS A 122 4.12 -6.85 17.92
CA LYS A 122 3.17 -7.88 18.37
C LYS A 122 2.93 -7.88 19.88
N GLN A 123 3.98 -7.78 20.68
CA GLN A 123 3.89 -7.81 22.14
C GLN A 123 3.10 -6.63 22.73
N HIS A 124 3.13 -5.46 22.06
CA HIS A 124 2.38 -4.29 22.49
C HIS A 124 0.89 -4.49 22.27
N LEU A 125 0.49 -5.04 21.11
CA LEU A 125 -0.89 -5.42 20.87
C LEU A 125 -1.35 -6.49 21.88
N SER A 126 -0.55 -7.54 22.10
CA SER A 126 -0.89 -8.58 23.08
C SER A 126 -1.12 -8.00 24.49
N SER A 127 -0.25 -7.09 24.92
CA SER A 127 -0.39 -6.42 26.22
C SER A 127 -1.63 -5.51 26.27
N HIS A 128 -1.90 -4.79 25.18
CA HIS A 128 -3.09 -3.96 25.04
C HIS A 128 -4.37 -4.80 25.19
N MET A 129 -4.45 -5.94 24.50
CA MET A 129 -5.63 -6.80 24.55
C MET A 129 -5.88 -7.39 25.93
N MET A 130 -4.82 -7.79 26.63
CA MET A 130 -4.93 -8.29 28.01
C MET A 130 -5.36 -7.18 28.99
N ARG A 131 -4.82 -5.96 28.84
CA ARG A 131 -5.06 -4.87 29.79
C ARG A 131 -6.38 -4.12 29.56
N ILE A 132 -6.74 -3.88 28.31
CA ILE A 132 -7.88 -3.06 27.92
C ILE A 132 -9.12 -3.92 27.64
N HIS A 133 -8.93 -5.06 26.97
CA HIS A 133 -10.03 -5.93 26.54
C HIS A 133 -10.15 -7.22 27.35
N LYS A 134 -9.24 -7.47 28.30
CA LYS A 134 -9.17 -8.70 29.12
C LYS A 134 -9.30 -9.98 28.27
N SER A 135 -8.78 -9.96 27.04
CA SER A 135 -8.88 -11.07 26.09
C SER A 135 -7.49 -11.54 25.65
N SER A 136 -7.40 -12.84 25.40
CA SER A 136 -6.22 -13.49 24.81
C SER A 136 -6.35 -13.45 23.29
N VAL A 137 -5.28 -13.02 22.60
CA VAL A 137 -5.38 -12.68 21.17
C VAL A 137 -4.57 -13.58 20.25
N LYS A 138 -5.24 -14.05 19.19
CA LYS A 138 -4.60 -14.48 17.95
C LYS A 138 -4.21 -13.24 17.16
N VAL A 139 -2.94 -12.85 17.24
CA VAL A 139 -2.44 -11.65 16.56
C VAL A 139 -2.50 -11.86 15.05
N LYS A 140 -3.38 -11.11 14.37
CA LYS A 140 -3.36 -10.98 12.93
C LYS A 140 -2.52 -9.77 12.55
N VAL A 141 -1.67 -9.95 11.55
CA VAL A 141 -0.94 -8.84 10.93
C VAL A 141 -1.95 -8.17 9.99
N SER A 142 -2.24 -6.88 10.18
CA SER A 142 -2.97 -6.12 9.17
C SER A 142 -2.05 -6.02 7.97
N LYS A 143 -2.22 -6.92 7.01
CA LYS A 143 -1.65 -6.71 5.70
C LYS A 143 -2.51 -5.67 4.99
N TYR A 144 -1.83 -4.88 4.16
CA TYR A 144 -2.34 -3.91 3.19
C TYR A 144 -2.76 -2.57 3.82
#